data_AF-A0AAD9G7W8-F1
#
_entry.id   AF-A0AAD9G7W8-F1
#
_cell.length_a   1.000
_cell.length_b   1.000
_cell.length_c   1.000
_cell.angle_alpha   90.00
_cell.angle_beta   90.00
_cell.angle_gamma   90.00
#
_symmetry.space_group_name_H-M   'P 1'
#
loop_
_entity.id
_entity.type
_entity.pdbx_description
1 polymer ?
#
loop_
_entity_poly.entity_id
_entity_poly.type
_entity_poly.pdbx_seq_one_letter_code
_entity_poly.pdbx_strand_id
1 'polypeptide(L)'
;MFTAVETFGRACRTVLSCWTALNLAVENGWGGDSSVQKCEDLIKLVIDFCLSKKQLYTDEVEDLLLDQMQTLFFVEIEDGSEVEIARLLVQLHNTCNTGDWSFAQELCQKLTKCDSSQCRLKDNVVVVNSDDSDSAIDIDHVDSNIAAVQGERRRQPKTEELDDGWTKIL
;
A
#
# COMPACT_ATOMS: atom_id res chain seq x y z
N MET A 1 30.32 19.45 -9.46
CA MET A 1 28.96 20.04 -9.48
C MET A 1 28.07 18.96 -10.08
N PHE A 2 26.89 18.70 -9.50
CA PHE A 2 25.91 17.82 -10.14
C PHE A 2 25.39 18.47 -11.43
N THR A 3 25.09 17.68 -12.45
CA THR A 3 24.49 18.24 -13.67
C THR A 3 23.02 18.60 -13.44
N ALA A 4 22.49 19.49 -14.27
CA ALA A 4 21.06 19.84 -14.30
C ALA A 4 20.18 18.58 -14.42
N VAL A 5 20.49 17.70 -15.38
CA VAL A 5 19.79 16.44 -15.63
C VAL A 5 19.85 15.49 -14.42
N GLU A 6 21.01 15.37 -13.79
CA GLU A 6 21.20 14.53 -12.60
C GLU A 6 20.45 15.05 -11.36
N THR A 7 20.32 16.38 -11.25
CA THR A 7 19.52 17.02 -10.19
C THR A 7 18.03 16.80 -10.41
N PHE A 8 17.56 16.93 -11.66
CA PHE A 8 16.18 16.60 -12.06
C PHE A 8 15.85 15.12 -11.81
N GLY A 9 16.69 14.21 -12.29
CA GLY A 9 16.50 12.77 -12.12
C GLY A 9 16.51 12.33 -10.65
N ARG A 10 17.35 12.95 -9.82
CA ARG A 10 17.33 12.74 -8.36
C ARG A 10 16.02 13.20 -7.73
N ALA A 11 15.52 14.39 -8.09
CA ALA A 11 14.25 14.89 -7.56
C ALA A 11 13.05 14.04 -8.00
N CYS A 12 12.97 13.63 -9.27
CA CYS A 12 11.94 12.70 -9.77
C CYS A 12 11.94 11.36 -9.01
N ARG A 13 13.14 10.77 -8.84
CA ARG A 13 13.34 9.56 -8.05
C ARG A 13 12.89 9.73 -6.60
N THR A 14 13.16 10.89 -5.99
CA THR A 14 12.71 11.17 -4.62
C THR A 14 11.19 11.24 -4.54
N VAL A 15 10.52 11.95 -5.45
CA VAL A 15 9.05 12.03 -5.53
C VAL A 15 8.43 10.63 -5.67
N LEU A 16 8.88 9.84 -6.65
CA LEU A 16 8.40 8.46 -6.84
C LEU A 16 8.69 7.56 -5.64
N SER A 17 9.83 7.70 -4.96
CA SER A 17 10.14 6.94 -3.75
C SER A 17 9.30 7.31 -2.52
N CYS A 18 8.54 8.41 -2.59
CA CYS A 18 7.57 8.79 -1.58
C CYS A 18 6.13 8.44 -1.96
N TRP A 19 5.89 7.86 -3.15
CA TRP A 19 4.57 7.43 -3.56
C TRP A 19 4.19 6.11 -2.85
N THR A 20 3.20 6.20 -1.96
CA THR A 20 2.79 5.06 -1.11
C THR A 20 2.35 3.84 -1.93
N ALA A 21 1.62 4.04 -3.03
CA ALA A 21 1.18 2.94 -3.91
C ALA A 21 2.36 2.15 -4.49
N LEU A 22 3.38 2.84 -5.02
CA LEU A 22 4.59 2.21 -5.56
C LEU A 22 5.41 1.51 -4.47
N ASN A 23 5.55 2.12 -3.29
CA ASN A 23 6.26 1.49 -2.17
C ASN A 23 5.55 0.21 -1.71
N LEU A 24 4.22 0.24 -1.51
CA LEU A 24 3.44 -0.94 -1.15
C LEU A 24 3.53 -2.03 -2.21
N ALA A 25 3.51 -1.68 -3.50
CA ALA A 25 3.64 -2.64 -4.59
C ALA A 25 5.00 -3.36 -4.61
N VAL A 26 6.08 -2.66 -4.24
CA VAL A 26 7.42 -3.24 -4.11
C VAL A 26 7.54 -4.05 -2.81
N GLU A 27 7.06 -3.55 -1.68
CA GLU A 27 7.14 -4.22 -0.37
C GLU A 27 6.32 -5.52 -0.32
N ASN A 28 5.14 -5.54 -0.94
CA ASN A 28 4.31 -6.75 -1.04
C ASN A 28 4.69 -7.67 -2.22
N GLY A 29 5.68 -7.28 -3.03
CA GLY A 29 6.17 -8.09 -4.14
C GLY A 29 5.16 -8.27 -5.28
N TRP A 30 4.21 -7.36 -5.47
CA TRP A 30 3.15 -7.46 -6.48
C TRP A 30 3.69 -7.47 -7.92
N GLY A 31 4.91 -6.97 -8.13
CA GLY A 31 5.65 -7.10 -9.40
C GLY A 31 6.41 -8.43 -9.59
N GLY A 32 6.29 -9.39 -8.65
CA GLY A 32 7.04 -10.66 -8.62
C GLY A 32 8.48 -10.50 -8.11
N ASP A 33 9.34 -11.51 -8.35
CA ASP A 33 10.74 -11.55 -7.87
C ASP A 33 11.58 -10.34 -8.31
N SER A 34 11.17 -9.67 -9.39
CA SER A 34 11.83 -8.49 -9.95
C SER A 34 11.15 -7.16 -9.58
N SER A 35 10.29 -7.11 -8.55
CA SER A 35 9.55 -5.90 -8.15
C SER A 35 10.45 -4.67 -7.93
N VAL A 36 11.61 -4.85 -7.29
CA VAL A 36 12.59 -3.76 -7.08
C VAL A 36 13.16 -3.26 -8.42
N GLN A 37 13.48 -4.18 -9.34
CA GLN A 37 14.00 -3.83 -10.67
C GLN A 37 12.94 -3.09 -11.50
N LYS A 38 11.68 -3.55 -11.47
CA LYS A 38 10.54 -2.87 -12.12
C LYS A 38 10.34 -1.44 -11.59
N CYS A 39 10.48 -1.22 -10.28
CA CYS A 39 10.43 0.12 -9.69
C CYS A 39 11.57 1.02 -10.22
N GLU A 40 12.79 0.51 -10.29
CA GLU A 40 13.92 1.21 -10.90
C GLU A 40 13.71 1.53 -12.38
N ASP A 41 13.05 0.65 -13.12
CA ASP A 41 12.77 0.83 -14.55
C ASP A 41 11.61 1.82 -14.78
N LEU A 42 10.58 1.82 -13.94
CA LEU A 42 9.54 2.88 -13.90
C LEU A 42 10.15 4.26 -13.61
N ILE A 43 11.05 4.36 -12.63
CA ILE A 43 11.73 5.62 -12.30
C ILE A 43 12.52 6.15 -13.50
N LYS A 44 13.23 5.28 -14.24
CA LYS A 44 13.94 5.67 -15.48
C LYS A 44 12.97 6.13 -16.55
N LEU A 45 11.92 5.34 -16.81
CA LEU A 45 10.91 5.64 -17.83
C LEU A 45 10.26 7.01 -17.61
N VAL A 46 9.88 7.35 -16.38
CA VAL A 46 9.31 8.66 -16.03
C VAL A 46 10.34 9.77 -16.21
N ILE A 47 11.59 9.58 -15.81
CA ILE A 47 12.67 10.57 -16.02
C ILE A 47 12.89 10.82 -17.52
N ASP A 48 13.02 9.76 -18.32
CA ASP A 48 13.25 9.84 -19.76
C ASP A 48 12.05 10.47 -20.49
N PHE A 49 10.82 10.10 -20.11
CA PHE A 49 9.60 10.72 -20.62
C PHE A 49 9.59 12.23 -20.38
N CYS A 50 9.86 12.65 -19.14
CA CYS A 50 9.92 14.05 -18.77
C CYS A 50 11.03 14.82 -19.53
N LEU A 51 12.21 14.22 -19.70
CA LEU A 51 13.32 14.84 -20.44
C LEU A 51 13.08 14.88 -21.96
N SER A 52 12.29 13.96 -22.50
CA SER A 52 11.98 13.90 -23.94
C SER A 52 11.04 15.02 -24.40
N LYS A 53 10.22 15.57 -23.51
CA LYS A 53 9.19 16.57 -23.82
C LYS A 53 9.59 17.98 -23.38
N LYS A 54 9.30 18.97 -24.23
CA LYS A 54 9.51 20.40 -23.93
C LYS A 54 8.43 20.99 -23.01
N GLN A 55 7.23 20.41 -23.05
CA GLN A 55 6.10 20.73 -22.16
C GLN A 55 5.49 19.41 -21.73
N LEU A 56 5.15 19.30 -20.44
CA LEU A 56 4.42 18.17 -19.87
C LEU A 56 3.06 18.66 -19.39
N TYR A 57 2.04 17.83 -19.61
CA TYR A 57 0.73 17.98 -19.02
C TYR A 57 0.55 16.93 -17.92
N THR A 58 -0.23 17.25 -16.89
CA THR A 58 -0.47 16.36 -15.75
C THR A 58 -1.09 15.06 -16.22
N ASP A 59 -2.11 15.15 -17.08
CA ASP A 59 -2.90 14.03 -17.58
C ASP A 59 -2.01 13.00 -18.32
N GLU A 60 -1.03 13.47 -19.10
CA GLU A 60 -0.07 12.59 -19.78
C GLU A 60 0.91 11.84 -18.85
N VAL A 61 1.19 12.41 -17.67
CA VAL A 61 2.04 11.78 -16.65
C VAL A 61 1.20 10.84 -15.77
N GLU A 62 -0.05 11.22 -15.49
CA GLU A 62 -1.06 10.42 -14.79
C GLU A 62 -1.35 9.12 -15.55
N ASP A 63 -1.71 9.21 -16.84
CA ASP A 63 -1.92 8.05 -17.72
C ASP A 63 -0.71 7.10 -17.73
N LEU A 64 0.52 7.65 -17.80
CA LEU A 64 1.77 6.89 -17.76
C LEU A 64 1.96 6.17 -16.43
N LEU A 65 1.65 6.82 -15.31
CA LEU A 65 1.79 6.24 -13.97
C LEU A 65 0.76 5.12 -13.74
N LEU A 66 -0.48 5.32 -14.18
CA LEU A 66 -1.56 4.32 -14.11
C LEU A 66 -1.25 3.08 -14.97
N ASP A 67 -0.93 3.27 -16.25
CA ASP A 67 -0.56 2.19 -17.18
C ASP A 67 0.59 1.34 -16.64
N GLN A 68 1.63 1.98 -16.09
CA GLN A 68 2.80 1.29 -15.60
C GLN A 68 2.57 0.62 -14.25
N MET A 69 1.78 1.20 -13.34
CA MET A 69 1.42 0.52 -12.08
C MET A 69 0.59 -0.74 -12.35
N GLN A 70 -0.34 -0.69 -13.30
CA GLN A 70 -1.11 -1.85 -13.71
C GLN A 70 -0.23 -2.88 -14.46
N THR A 71 0.62 -2.44 -15.39
CA THR A 71 1.46 -3.32 -16.22
C THR A 71 2.60 -3.99 -15.43
N LEU A 72 3.24 -3.25 -14.52
CA LEU A 72 4.40 -3.74 -13.79
C LEU A 72 4.02 -4.46 -12.49
N PHE A 73 2.96 -4.02 -11.81
CA PHE A 73 2.60 -4.48 -10.46
C PHE A 73 1.17 -5.01 -10.33
N PHE A 74 0.35 -4.98 -11.39
CA PHE A 74 -1.08 -5.35 -11.33
C PHE A 74 -1.87 -4.54 -10.27
N VAL A 75 -1.53 -3.25 -10.14
CA VAL A 75 -2.20 -2.31 -9.25
C VAL A 75 -3.05 -1.35 -10.05
N GLU A 76 -4.35 -1.38 -9.78
CA GLU A 76 -5.29 -0.32 -10.15
C GLU A 76 -5.30 0.73 -9.02
N ILE A 77 -5.21 2.01 -9.39
CA ILE A 77 -5.12 3.12 -8.44
C ILE A 77 -6.29 4.07 -8.72
N GLU A 78 -7.08 4.35 -7.68
CA GLU A 78 -8.27 5.22 -7.74
C GLU A 78 -8.31 6.19 -6.54
N ASP A 79 -7.20 6.35 -5.81
CA ASP A 79 -7.12 7.23 -4.63
C ASP A 79 -6.72 8.68 -4.96
N GLY A 80 -6.39 8.96 -6.22
CA GLY A 80 -5.96 10.29 -6.69
C GLY A 80 -4.47 10.57 -6.45
N SER A 81 -3.72 9.64 -5.86
CA SER A 81 -2.29 9.84 -5.56
C SER A 81 -1.43 9.91 -6.81
N GLU A 82 -1.82 9.20 -7.88
CA GLU A 82 -1.28 9.32 -9.23
C GLU A 82 -1.31 10.76 -9.75
N VAL A 83 -2.42 11.47 -9.51
CA VAL A 83 -2.62 12.86 -9.93
C VAL A 83 -1.73 13.82 -9.13
N GLU A 84 -1.56 13.58 -7.83
CA GLU A 84 -0.67 14.37 -6.98
C GLU A 84 0.81 14.21 -7.38
N ILE A 85 1.24 12.97 -7.64
CA ILE A 85 2.60 12.66 -8.13
C ILE A 85 2.83 13.26 -9.52
N ALA A 86 1.86 13.13 -10.44
CA ALA A 86 1.92 13.74 -11.77
C ALA A 86 2.08 15.27 -11.69
N ARG A 87 1.30 15.96 -10.85
CA ARG A 87 1.41 17.41 -10.63
C ARG A 87 2.79 17.81 -10.09
N LEU A 88 3.35 17.05 -9.14
CA LEU A 88 4.69 17.31 -8.61
C LEU A 88 5.78 17.17 -9.68
N LEU A 89 5.70 16.14 -10.53
CA LEU A 89 6.63 15.90 -11.64
C LEU A 89 6.54 17.00 -12.72
N VAL A 90 5.32 17.42 -13.09
CA VAL A 90 5.10 18.53 -14.04
C VAL A 90 5.58 19.86 -13.47
N GLN A 91 5.33 20.15 -12.18
CA GLN A 91 5.86 21.35 -11.53
C GLN A 91 7.39 21.35 -11.50
N LEU A 92 8.01 20.21 -11.17
CA LEU A 92 9.46 20.02 -11.19
C LEU A 92 10.04 20.29 -12.58
N HIS A 93 9.46 19.70 -13.62
CA HIS A 93 9.88 19.93 -15.02
C HIS A 93 9.78 21.42 -15.40
N ASN A 94 8.65 22.05 -15.11
CA ASN A 94 8.45 23.47 -15.42
C ASN A 94 9.45 24.38 -14.70
N THR A 95 9.75 24.16 -13.41
CA THR A 95 10.77 24.93 -12.68
C THR A 95 12.18 24.72 -13.24
N CYS A 96 12.54 23.48 -13.58
CA CYS A 96 13.83 23.20 -14.21
C CYS A 96 13.94 23.82 -15.61
N ASN A 97 12.84 23.89 -16.37
CA ASN A 97 12.76 24.51 -17.70
C ASN A 97 12.86 26.05 -17.63
N THR A 98 12.42 26.69 -16.54
CA THR A 98 12.68 28.12 -16.26
C THR A 98 14.08 28.39 -15.69
N GLY A 99 14.86 27.33 -15.41
CA GLY A 99 16.21 27.42 -14.85
C GLY A 99 16.26 27.55 -13.32
N ASP A 100 15.13 27.38 -12.62
CA ASP A 100 15.07 27.36 -11.16
C ASP A 100 15.18 25.93 -10.63
N TRP A 101 16.26 25.67 -9.89
CA TRP A 101 16.57 24.36 -9.29
C TRP A 101 16.20 24.30 -7.81
N SER A 102 15.68 25.39 -7.23
CA SER A 102 15.33 25.50 -5.82
C SER A 102 14.26 24.50 -5.43
N PHE A 103 13.23 24.34 -6.27
CA PHE A 103 12.15 23.37 -6.04
C PHE A 103 12.64 21.91 -6.11
N ALA A 104 13.54 21.59 -7.06
CA ALA A 104 14.18 20.28 -7.14
C ALA A 104 15.00 19.95 -5.88
N GLN A 105 15.75 20.94 -5.37
CA GLN A 105 16.52 20.81 -4.13
C GLN A 105 15.61 20.72 -2.90
N GLU A 106 14.53 21.50 -2.85
CA GLU A 106 13.53 21.48 -1.79
C GLU A 106 12.84 20.12 -1.70
N LEU A 107 12.40 19.54 -2.81
CA LEU A 107 11.88 18.18 -2.86
C LEU A 107 12.90 17.17 -2.31
N CYS A 108 14.16 17.23 -2.78
CA CYS A 108 15.23 16.36 -2.29
C CYS A 108 15.51 16.50 -0.77
N GLN A 109 15.18 17.64 -0.15
CA GLN A 109 15.35 17.88 1.28
C GLN A 109 14.12 17.50 2.09
N LYS A 110 12.92 17.91 1.66
CA LYS A 110 11.64 17.66 2.36
C LYS A 110 11.21 16.21 2.28
N LEU A 111 11.39 15.58 1.11
CA LEU A 111 11.06 14.17 0.86
C LEU A 111 12.28 13.26 1.14
N THR A 112 13.18 13.67 2.04
CA THR A 112 14.21 12.76 2.57
C THR A 112 13.51 11.58 3.22
N LYS A 113 13.69 10.37 2.64
CA LYS A 113 12.95 9.14 2.97
C LYS A 113 12.39 9.13 4.39
N CYS A 114 11.07 9.09 4.52
CA CYS A 114 10.45 8.62 5.75
C CYS A 114 11.02 7.24 6.04
N ASP A 115 11.84 7.14 7.08
CA ASP A 115 12.42 5.88 7.50
C ASP A 115 11.26 4.99 7.96
N SER A 116 10.97 3.92 7.22
CA SER A 116 9.83 3.04 7.49
C SER A 116 9.93 2.34 8.85
N SER A 117 11.09 2.41 9.51
CA SER A 117 11.25 2.08 10.94
C SER A 117 10.37 2.92 11.87
N GLN A 118 9.93 4.11 11.45
CA GLN A 118 9.02 4.97 12.23
C GLN A 118 7.55 4.57 12.12
N CYS A 119 7.16 3.84 11.07
CA CYS A 119 5.78 3.37 10.88
C CYS A 119 5.56 1.91 11.29
N ARG A 120 6.62 1.19 11.72
CA ARG A 120 6.43 -0.10 12.42
C ARG A 120 5.78 0.17 13.77
N LEU A 121 4.48 -0.13 13.88
CA LEU A 121 3.91 -0.44 15.19
C LEU A 121 4.78 -1.53 15.83
N LYS A 122 5.36 -1.20 16.99
CA LYS A 122 5.88 -2.23 17.88
C LYS A 122 4.68 -2.99 18.39
N ASP A 123 4.48 -4.20 17.87
CA ASP A 123 3.55 -5.15 18.46
C ASP A 123 4.05 -5.47 19.87
N ASN A 124 3.50 -4.75 20.82
CA ASN A 124 3.75 -4.90 22.24
C ASN A 124 2.39 -5.04 22.91
N VAL A 125 1.70 -6.12 22.54
CA VAL A 125 0.51 -6.62 23.24
C VAL A 125 0.92 -6.91 24.68
N VAL A 126 0.75 -5.92 25.54
CA VAL A 126 0.76 -6.12 26.98
C VAL A 126 -0.51 -6.87 27.31
N VAL A 127 -0.39 -8.18 27.53
CA VAL A 127 -1.47 -9.00 28.09
C VAL A 127 -1.69 -8.52 29.53
N VAL A 128 -2.59 -7.56 29.69
CA VAL A 128 -3.13 -7.19 31.00
C VAL A 128 -4.05 -8.32 31.47
N ASN A 129 -3.49 -9.20 32.29
CA ASN A 129 -4.29 -10.10 33.13
C ASN A 129 -5.03 -9.24 34.17
N SER A 130 -6.24 -8.80 33.81
CA SER A 130 -7.21 -8.30 34.78
C SER A 130 -7.90 -9.49 35.43
N ASP A 131 -7.34 -9.88 36.58
CA ASP A 131 -7.97 -10.72 37.59
C ASP A 131 -9.14 -9.91 38.20
N ASP A 132 -10.39 -10.28 37.89
CA ASP A 132 -11.59 -9.67 38.49
C ASP A 132 -12.55 -10.74 38.99
N SER A 133 -13.16 -10.49 40.14
CA SER A 133 -13.69 -11.53 41.03
C SER A 133 -15.11 -11.98 40.72
N ASP A 134 -15.31 -13.29 40.77
CA ASP A 134 -16.62 -13.94 40.82
C ASP A 134 -17.53 -13.36 41.93
N SER A 135 -18.79 -13.13 41.59
CA SER A 135 -19.87 -13.08 42.59
C SER A 135 -21.14 -13.81 42.11
N ALA A 136 -21.34 -14.98 42.73
CA ALA A 136 -22.55 -15.80 42.84
C ALA A 136 -23.85 -14.97 43.09
N ILE A 137 -25.09 -15.41 42.85
CA ILE A 137 -25.75 -16.67 42.40
C ILE A 137 -27.22 -16.33 42.09
N ASP A 138 -27.93 -17.14 41.29
CA ASP A 138 -29.27 -17.64 41.70
C ASP A 138 -29.62 -18.98 41.00
N ILE A 139 -30.55 -19.72 41.60
CA ILE A 139 -30.92 -21.13 41.33
C ILE A 139 -32.34 -21.13 40.67
N ASP A 140 -32.82 -22.10 39.88
CA ASP A 140 -33.41 -23.37 40.35
C ASP A 140 -34.04 -24.20 39.19
N HIS A 141 -33.98 -25.55 39.30
CA HIS A 141 -34.96 -26.59 38.86
C HIS A 141 -35.47 -26.64 37.38
N VAL A 142 -35.67 -27.75 36.66
CA VAL A 142 -35.56 -29.23 36.80
C VAL A 142 -35.09 -29.82 35.42
N ASP A 143 -34.88 -31.11 35.14
CA ASP A 143 -35.08 -32.39 35.85
C ASP A 143 -34.03 -33.44 35.40
N SER A 144 -34.03 -34.64 36.00
CA SER A 144 -33.16 -35.76 35.64
C SER A 144 -33.81 -36.76 34.69
N ASN A 145 -33.09 -37.20 33.64
CA ASN A 145 -33.15 -38.61 33.26
C ASN A 145 -31.90 -39.10 32.52
N ILE A 146 -31.33 -40.22 32.97
CA ILE A 146 -30.08 -40.81 32.43
C ILE A 146 -30.41 -42.01 31.54
N ALA A 147 -30.04 -41.92 30.26
CA ALA A 147 -29.70 -43.05 29.38
C ALA A 147 -29.11 -42.51 28.05
N ALA A 148 -28.19 -43.18 27.35
CA ALA A 148 -27.18 -44.18 27.71
C ALA A 148 -26.19 -44.29 26.52
N VAL A 149 -25.01 -44.90 26.76
CA VAL A 149 -24.09 -45.50 25.77
C VAL A 149 -23.78 -44.83 24.41
N GLN A 150 -22.50 -44.45 24.29
CA GLN A 150 -21.57 -44.82 23.21
C GLN A 150 -21.84 -44.42 21.74
N GLY A 151 -20.89 -43.63 21.20
CA GLY A 151 -20.35 -43.85 19.86
C GLY A 151 -20.89 -42.95 18.74
N GLU A 152 -20.06 -41.99 18.29
CA GLU A 152 -19.87 -41.59 16.88
C GLU A 152 -18.68 -40.59 16.84
N ARG A 153 -17.54 -40.88 16.21
CA ARG A 153 -17.24 -40.77 14.77
C ARG A 153 -17.30 -39.32 14.26
N ARG A 154 -16.18 -38.86 13.66
CA ARG A 154 -16.03 -37.53 13.02
C ARG A 154 -17.30 -37.11 12.26
N ARG A 155 -17.81 -35.91 12.53
CA ARG A 155 -18.80 -35.23 11.67
C ARG A 155 -18.28 -33.84 11.31
N GLN A 156 -18.33 -33.54 10.02
CA GLN A 156 -18.03 -32.22 9.46
C GLN A 156 -19.12 -31.22 9.90
N PRO A 157 -18.82 -29.91 9.99
CA PRO A 157 -19.87 -28.91 10.14
C PRO A 157 -20.83 -29.00 8.94
N LYS A 158 -22.13 -29.06 9.24
CA LYS A 158 -23.17 -29.25 8.23
C LYS A 158 -23.54 -27.89 7.64
N THR A 159 -22.87 -27.52 6.55
CA THR A 159 -23.22 -26.34 5.77
C THR A 159 -24.44 -26.64 4.90
N GLU A 160 -25.49 -25.83 5.01
CA GLU A 160 -26.60 -25.80 4.05
C GLU A 160 -26.45 -24.54 3.20
N GLU A 161 -26.31 -24.71 1.88
CA GLU A 161 -26.24 -23.59 0.94
C GLU A 161 -27.66 -23.08 0.67
N LEU A 162 -27.86 -21.76 0.83
CA LEU A 162 -29.11 -21.08 0.48
C LEU A 162 -29.04 -20.60 -0.98
N ASP A 163 -30.19 -20.60 -1.66
CA ASP A 163 -30.32 -20.27 -3.09
C ASP A 163 -29.82 -18.86 -3.45
N ASP A 164 -29.75 -17.95 -2.47
CA ASP A 164 -29.21 -16.59 -2.58
C ASP A 164 -27.67 -16.50 -2.51
N GLY A 165 -26.95 -17.62 -2.44
CA GLY A 165 -25.47 -17.65 -2.51
C GLY A 165 -24.73 -17.19 -1.25
N TRP A 166 -25.43 -17.05 -0.12
CA TRP A 166 -24.83 -16.69 1.18
C TRP A 166 -24.92 -17.83 2.19
N THR A 167 -23.77 -18.22 2.74
CA THR A 167 -23.67 -19.27 3.76
C THR A 167 -23.82 -18.70 5.16
N LYS A 168 -24.86 -19.14 5.88
CA LYS A 168 -25.05 -18.81 7.30
C LYS A 168 -24.28 -19.80 8.18
N ILE A 169 -23.35 -19.29 8.98
CA ILE A 169 -22.63 -20.07 10.00
C ILE A 169 -23.55 -20.22 11.23
N LEU A 170 -23.69 -21.45 11.74
CA LEU A 170 -24.41 -21.83 12.96
C LEU A 170 -23.42 -22.08 14.10
#